data_AF-A0A395YKN0-F1
#
_entry.id   AF-A0A395YKN0-F1
#
_cell.length_a   1.000
_cell.length_b   1.000
_cell.length_c   1.000
_cell.angle_alpha   90.00
_cell.angle_beta   90.00
_cell.angle_gamma   90.00
#
_symmetry.space_group_name_H-M   'P 1'
#
loop_
_entity.id
_entity.type
_entity.pdbx_description
1 polymer ?
#
loop_
_entity_poly.entity_id
_entity_poly.type
_entity_poly.pdbx_seq_one_letter_code
_entity_poly.pdbx_strand_id
1 'polypeptide(L)'
;MKQLRLLLQLYRTKRPASAFIRTFLLLNVFAVIPILCMAMYFSSMAERFWKSESYRFNQKAFLQYTNQVDSKILSARQAASQMADNKSILSFITDPTFSEVQRNTLIMKSLNDLKTAENGMDLIYLFSNYEKLVLTSDKTGYTYDQFYDKAALDSYSSGSYEPMMDRTYDTDTGGTHEFITIYQNIPRIPPVHLDV
;
A
#
# COMPACT_ATOMS: atom_id res chain seq x y z
N MET A 1 -44.61 27.21 -9.65
CA MET A 1 -45.34 28.27 -10.41
C MET A 1 -46.78 28.53 -9.95
N LYS A 2 -47.58 27.53 -9.51
CA LYS A 2 -48.97 27.76 -9.06
C LYS A 2 -49.09 28.62 -7.78
N GLN A 3 -48.19 28.45 -6.80
CA GLN A 3 -48.22 29.25 -5.56
C GLN A 3 -47.84 30.73 -5.77
N LEU A 4 -46.90 31.02 -6.69
CA LEU A 4 -46.52 32.40 -7.02
C LEU A 4 -47.68 33.19 -7.66
N ARG A 5 -48.49 32.52 -8.50
CA ARG A 5 -49.69 33.13 -9.11
C ARG A 5 -50.77 33.45 -8.08
N LEU A 6 -50.90 32.62 -7.05
CA LEU A 6 -51.89 32.79 -5.98
C LEU A 6 -51.53 33.98 -5.06
N LEU A 7 -50.23 34.17 -4.79
CA LEU A 7 -49.71 35.34 -4.06
C LEU A 7 -49.92 36.65 -4.84
N LEU A 8 -49.76 36.65 -6.16
CA LEU A 8 -50.02 37.82 -7.03
C LEU A 8 -51.51 38.20 -7.08
N GLN A 9 -52.43 37.22 -7.03
CA GLN A 9 -53.87 37.50 -7.01
C GLN A 9 -54.33 38.13 -5.69
N LEU A 10 -53.77 37.70 -4.55
CA LEU A 10 -54.04 38.29 -3.23
C LEU A 10 -53.49 39.71 -3.09
N TYR A 11 -52.46 40.08 -3.87
CA TYR A 11 -51.91 41.42 -3.90
C TYR A 11 -52.82 42.47 -4.58
N ARG A 12 -53.92 42.09 -5.26
CA ARG A 12 -54.71 43.03 -6.07
C ARG A 12 -55.99 43.58 -5.42
N THR A 13 -56.42 43.05 -4.28
CA THR A 13 -57.67 43.48 -3.60
C THR A 13 -57.42 44.67 -2.67
N LYS A 14 -58.23 45.75 -2.76
CA LYS A 14 -58.11 47.00 -1.95
C LYS A 14 -59.08 46.98 -0.75
N ARG A 15 -58.72 46.29 0.34
CA ARG A 15 -59.41 46.36 1.66
C ARG A 15 -58.37 46.61 2.78
N PRO A 16 -58.70 47.19 3.95
CA PRO A 16 -57.70 47.43 5.02
C PRO A 16 -56.98 46.14 5.48
N ALA A 17 -57.69 44.99 5.50
CA ALA A 17 -57.09 43.68 5.70
C ALA A 17 -56.04 43.31 4.63
N SER A 18 -56.18 43.81 3.39
CA SER A 18 -55.19 43.61 2.33
C SER A 18 -53.90 44.40 2.57
N ALA A 19 -53.95 45.56 3.22
CA ALA A 19 -52.75 46.34 3.52
C ALA A 19 -51.92 45.63 4.59
N PHE A 20 -52.56 45.16 5.67
CA PHE A 20 -51.92 44.37 6.74
C PHE A 20 -51.34 43.06 6.21
N ILE A 21 -52.08 42.30 5.41
CA ILE A 21 -51.59 41.05 4.82
C ILE A 21 -50.40 41.34 3.88
N ARG A 22 -50.44 42.43 3.11
CA ARG A 22 -49.31 42.83 2.25
C ARG A 22 -48.07 43.22 3.05
N THR A 23 -48.19 44.02 4.10
CA THR A 23 -47.04 44.37 4.96
C THR A 23 -46.51 43.17 5.72
N PHE A 24 -47.39 42.28 6.21
CA PHE A 24 -46.98 41.03 6.86
C PHE A 24 -46.27 40.08 5.91
N LEU A 25 -46.73 39.94 4.66
CA LEU A 25 -46.05 39.15 3.63
C LEU A 25 -44.71 39.77 3.23
N LEU A 26 -44.63 41.08 3.05
CA LEU A 26 -43.37 41.78 2.77
C LEU A 26 -42.36 41.59 3.89
N LEU A 27 -42.78 41.70 5.15
CA LEU A 27 -41.93 41.48 6.31
C LEU A 27 -41.36 40.06 6.33
N ASN A 28 -42.20 39.05 6.05
CA ASN A 28 -41.76 37.65 5.96
C ASN A 28 -40.77 37.43 4.82
N VAL A 29 -41.01 38.03 3.65
CA VAL A 29 -40.09 37.95 2.50
C VAL A 29 -38.74 38.58 2.84
N PHE A 30 -38.72 39.76 3.47
CA PHE A 30 -37.50 40.44 3.90
C PHE A 30 -36.78 39.74 5.06
N ALA A 31 -37.48 39.00 5.91
CA ALA A 31 -36.86 38.24 6.99
C ALA A 31 -36.32 36.88 6.51
N VAL A 32 -37.10 36.14 5.72
CA VAL A 32 -36.80 34.73 5.38
C VAL A 32 -35.82 34.61 4.22
N ILE A 33 -35.92 35.46 3.19
CA ILE A 33 -35.04 35.35 2.01
C ILE A 33 -33.56 35.57 2.37
N PRO A 34 -33.17 36.62 3.14
CA PRO A 34 -31.77 36.81 3.51
C PRO A 34 -31.21 35.65 4.33
N ILE A 35 -32.02 35.05 5.21
CA ILE A 35 -31.63 33.88 6.00
C ILE A 35 -31.38 32.67 5.09
N LEU A 36 -32.27 32.41 4.13
CA LEU A 36 -32.09 31.33 3.15
C LEU A 36 -30.86 31.56 2.27
N CYS A 37 -30.64 32.79 1.80
CA CYS A 37 -29.46 33.14 1.01
C CYS A 37 -28.17 32.93 1.82
N MET A 38 -28.15 33.35 3.09
CA MET A 38 -27.01 33.11 3.99
C MET A 38 -26.81 31.61 4.23
N ALA A 39 -27.88 30.85 4.48
CA ALA A 39 -27.78 29.41 4.68
C ALA A 39 -27.23 28.68 3.44
N MET A 40 -27.68 29.04 2.24
CA MET A 40 -27.13 28.50 0.99
C MET A 40 -25.66 28.89 0.80
N TYR A 41 -25.30 30.13 1.11
CA TYR A 41 -23.90 30.59 1.05
C TYR A 41 -23.01 29.78 1.99
N PHE A 42 -23.37 29.67 3.27
CA PHE A 42 -22.62 28.88 4.25
C PHE A 42 -22.57 27.40 3.90
N SER A 43 -23.67 26.83 3.37
CA SER A 43 -23.69 25.45 2.89
C SER A 43 -22.68 25.24 1.74
N SER A 44 -22.64 26.15 0.76
CA SER A 44 -21.69 26.06 -0.35
C SER A 44 -20.22 26.22 0.10
N MET A 45 -19.97 27.09 1.07
CA MET A 45 -18.64 27.29 1.65
C MET A 45 -18.20 26.06 2.46
N ALA A 46 -19.11 25.50 3.26
CA ALA A 46 -18.86 24.28 4.02
C ALA A 46 -18.57 23.10 3.09
N GLU A 47 -19.31 22.94 1.98
CA GLU A 47 -19.05 21.88 1.01
C GLU A 47 -17.66 21.99 0.39
N ARG A 48 -17.25 23.20 -0.03
CA ARG A 48 -15.91 23.45 -0.57
C ARG A 48 -14.83 23.14 0.46
N PHE A 49 -15.04 23.57 1.70
CA PHE A 49 -14.14 23.29 2.80
C PHE A 49 -13.98 21.79 3.04
N TRP A 50 -15.09 21.06 3.18
CA TRP A 50 -15.08 19.61 3.39
C TRP A 50 -14.42 18.85 2.25
N LYS A 51 -14.68 19.22 1.00
CA LYS A 51 -14.00 18.65 -0.16
C LYS A 51 -12.50 18.88 -0.07
N SER A 52 -12.08 20.13 0.15
CA SER A 52 -10.65 20.47 0.24
C SER A 52 -9.94 19.74 1.38
N GLU A 53 -10.57 19.63 2.55
CA GLU A 53 -9.97 18.98 3.71
C GLU A 53 -9.94 17.46 3.53
N SER A 54 -10.96 16.86 2.92
CA SER A 54 -10.96 15.45 2.55
C SER A 54 -9.83 15.13 1.56
N TYR A 55 -9.61 15.97 0.54
CA TYR A 55 -8.47 15.79 -0.37
C TYR A 55 -7.13 15.88 0.35
N ARG A 56 -6.94 16.87 1.23
CA ARG A 56 -5.70 17.03 2.00
C ARG A 56 -5.46 15.86 2.95
N PHE A 57 -6.50 15.39 3.62
CA PHE A 57 -6.43 14.23 4.49
C PHE A 57 -6.06 12.97 3.71
N ASN A 58 -6.73 12.70 2.58
CA ASN A 58 -6.44 11.54 1.74
C ASN A 58 -5.03 11.60 1.15
N GLN A 59 -4.57 12.78 0.72
CA GLN A 59 -3.21 12.95 0.22
C GLN A 59 -2.17 12.67 1.31
N LYS A 60 -2.39 13.17 2.53
CA LYS A 60 -1.50 12.92 3.66
C LYS A 60 -1.49 11.44 4.05
N ALA A 61 -2.66 10.80 4.11
CA ALA A 61 -2.79 9.38 4.41
C ALA A 61 -2.10 8.52 3.34
N PHE A 62 -2.28 8.86 2.06
CA PHE A 62 -1.61 8.19 0.95
C PHE A 62 -0.09 8.32 1.04
N LEU A 63 0.43 9.54 1.23
CA LEU A 63 1.87 9.76 1.41
C LEU A 63 2.45 8.99 2.60
N GLN A 64 1.72 8.93 3.72
CA GLN A 64 2.13 8.11 4.87
C GLN A 64 2.19 6.63 4.52
N TYR A 65 1.20 6.12 3.77
CA TYR A 65 1.19 4.74 3.29
C TYR A 65 2.37 4.45 2.36
N THR A 66 2.62 5.32 1.38
CA THR A 66 3.76 5.19 0.46
C THR A 66 5.09 5.19 1.22
N ASN A 67 5.29 6.12 2.16
CA ASN A 67 6.50 6.16 2.98
C ASN A 67 6.69 4.89 3.82
N GLN A 68 5.61 4.30 4.33
CA GLN A 68 5.68 3.03 5.05
C GLN A 68 6.11 1.89 4.12
N VAL A 69 5.55 1.80 2.92
CA VAL A 69 5.97 0.79 1.92
C VAL A 69 7.44 0.98 1.55
N ASP A 70 7.86 2.21 1.25
CA ASP A 70 9.26 2.52 0.91
C ASP A 70 10.23 2.13 2.03
N SER A 71 9.86 2.42 3.29
CA SER A 71 10.68 2.03 4.45
C SER A 71 10.83 0.51 4.58
N LYS A 72 9.78 -0.26 4.28
CA LYS A 72 9.81 -1.72 4.31
C LYS A 72 10.66 -2.28 3.19
N ILE A 73 10.56 -1.74 1.98
CA ILE A 73 11.41 -2.11 0.84
C ILE A 73 12.89 -1.83 1.16
N LEU A 74 13.18 -0.65 1.73
CA LEU A 74 14.54 -0.30 2.12
C LEU A 74 15.09 -1.26 3.19
N SER A 75 14.29 -1.59 4.20
CA SER A 75 14.70 -2.55 5.23
C SER A 75 14.94 -3.93 4.66
N ALA A 76 14.07 -4.44 3.78
CA ALA A 76 14.26 -5.73 3.12
C ALA A 76 15.56 -5.76 2.27
N ARG A 77 15.90 -4.67 1.57
CA ARG A 77 17.18 -4.55 0.85
C ARG A 77 18.38 -4.51 1.79
N GLN A 78 18.27 -3.85 2.94
CA GLN A 78 19.32 -3.83 3.96
C GLN A 78 19.50 -5.20 4.61
N ALA A 79 18.42 -5.93 4.89
CA ALA A 79 18.48 -7.30 5.40
C ALA A 79 19.17 -8.23 4.39
N ALA A 80 18.76 -8.17 3.12
CA ALA A 80 19.41 -8.94 2.04
C ALA A 80 20.90 -8.59 1.89
N SER A 81 21.26 -7.31 2.05
CA SER A 81 22.65 -6.85 2.11
C SER A 81 23.43 -7.50 3.24
N GLN A 82 22.91 -7.48 4.46
CA GLN A 82 23.59 -8.05 5.64
C GLN A 82 23.75 -9.56 5.52
N MET A 83 22.77 -10.25 4.92
CA MET A 83 22.84 -11.67 4.63
C MET A 83 23.94 -12.00 3.63
N ALA A 84 24.20 -11.14 2.64
CA ALA A 84 25.24 -11.37 1.63
C ALA A 84 26.65 -11.45 2.23
N ASP A 85 26.88 -10.78 3.36
CA ASP A 85 28.17 -10.76 4.07
C ASP A 85 28.28 -11.87 5.13
N ASN A 86 27.23 -12.68 5.33
CA ASN A 86 27.21 -13.72 6.34
C ASN A 86 28.04 -14.95 5.92
N LYS A 87 29.03 -15.32 6.74
CA LYS A 87 29.93 -16.45 6.49
C LYS A 87 29.23 -17.79 6.28
N SER A 88 28.13 -18.05 6.99
CA SER A 88 27.36 -19.29 6.83
C SER A 88 26.63 -19.32 5.49
N ILE A 89 26.13 -18.17 5.03
CA ILE A 89 25.47 -18.05 3.71
C ILE A 89 26.51 -18.20 2.60
N LEU A 90 27.67 -17.54 2.72
CA LEU A 90 28.78 -17.70 1.78
C LEU A 90 29.26 -19.15 1.69
N SER A 91 29.38 -19.86 2.81
CA SER A 91 29.79 -21.27 2.80
C SER A 91 28.73 -22.19 2.21
N PHE A 92 27.44 -21.86 2.34
CA PHE A 92 26.36 -22.58 1.66
C PHE A 92 26.40 -22.35 0.14
N ILE A 93 26.80 -21.17 -0.33
CA ILE A 93 26.94 -20.89 -1.76
C ILE A 93 28.09 -21.69 -2.37
N THR A 94 29.21 -21.84 -1.64
CA THR A 94 30.37 -22.58 -2.14
C THR A 94 30.15 -24.09 -2.16
N ASP A 95 29.39 -24.62 -1.21
CA ASP A 95 29.08 -26.06 -1.13
C ASP A 95 27.64 -26.27 -0.59
N PRO A 96 26.63 -26.17 -1.48
CA PRO A 96 25.23 -26.27 -1.09
C PRO A 96 24.85 -27.74 -0.86
N THR A 97 24.66 -28.12 0.40
CA THR A 97 24.25 -29.48 0.77
C THR A 97 23.37 -29.48 2.02
N PHE A 98 22.42 -30.42 2.10
CA PHE A 98 21.63 -30.67 3.29
C PHE A 98 22.35 -31.47 4.38
N SER A 99 23.46 -32.13 4.05
CA SER A 99 24.26 -32.90 5.01
C SER A 99 24.84 -32.02 6.13
N GLU A 100 25.10 -30.75 5.85
CA GLU A 100 25.60 -29.77 6.82
C GLU A 100 24.47 -29.15 7.68
N VAL A 101 23.87 -29.98 8.54
CA VAL A 101 22.69 -29.63 9.33
C VAL A 101 22.91 -28.40 10.22
N GLN A 102 24.08 -28.29 10.86
CA GLN A 102 24.36 -27.16 11.77
C GLN A 102 24.40 -25.82 11.03
N ARG A 103 25.14 -25.75 9.91
CA ARG A 103 25.20 -24.56 9.06
C ARG A 103 23.82 -24.18 8.57
N ASN A 104 23.07 -25.13 8.01
CA ASN A 104 21.77 -24.86 7.41
C ASN A 104 20.75 -24.39 8.45
N THR A 105 20.79 -24.96 9.66
CA THR A 105 19.95 -24.53 10.78
C THR A 105 20.29 -23.10 11.22
N LEU A 106 21.57 -22.73 11.26
CA LEU A 106 21.98 -21.36 11.56
C LEU A 106 21.48 -20.37 10.50
N ILE A 107 21.61 -20.71 9.21
CA ILE A 107 21.09 -19.88 8.11
C ILE A 107 19.57 -19.72 8.25
N MET A 108 18.82 -20.81 8.34
CA MET A 108 17.35 -20.78 8.46
C MET A 108 16.89 -20.00 9.69
N LYS A 109 17.61 -20.13 10.82
CA LYS A 109 17.36 -19.30 12.01
C LYS A 109 17.60 -17.82 11.72
N SER A 110 18.71 -17.45 11.08
CA SER A 110 18.98 -16.06 10.70
C SER A 110 17.92 -15.50 9.74
N LEU A 111 17.42 -16.30 8.78
CA LEU A 111 16.31 -15.92 7.91
C LEU A 111 15.03 -15.67 8.72
N ASN A 112 14.70 -16.58 9.64
CA ASN A 112 13.52 -16.46 10.50
C ASN A 112 13.61 -15.23 11.43
N ASP A 113 14.76 -15.00 12.05
CA ASP A 113 14.97 -13.88 12.97
C ASP A 113 14.75 -12.54 12.24
N LEU A 114 15.22 -12.42 10.99
CA LEU A 114 15.00 -11.24 10.14
C LEU A 114 13.54 -11.10 9.71
N LYS A 115 12.87 -12.20 9.33
CA LYS A 115 11.41 -12.20 9.07
C LYS A 115 10.62 -11.69 10.28
N THR A 116 10.99 -12.11 11.49
CA THR A 116 10.28 -11.71 12.73
C THR A 116 10.61 -10.31 13.22
N ALA A 117 11.81 -9.79 12.93
CA ALA A 117 12.21 -8.45 13.33
C ALA A 117 11.47 -7.36 12.56
N GLU A 118 11.08 -7.64 11.32
CA GLU A 118 10.48 -6.68 10.41
C GLU A 118 9.03 -7.05 10.10
N ASN A 119 8.09 -6.32 10.72
CA ASN A 119 6.66 -6.51 10.50
C ASN A 119 6.28 -6.18 9.04
N GLY A 120 6.14 -7.20 8.21
CA GLY A 120 5.71 -7.08 6.81
C GLY A 120 6.45 -7.96 5.81
N MET A 121 7.46 -8.72 6.24
CA MET A 121 8.06 -9.77 5.42
C MET A 121 7.33 -11.09 5.64
N ASP A 122 6.77 -11.66 4.57
CA ASP A 122 6.04 -12.93 4.65
C ASP A 122 6.98 -14.13 4.58
N LEU A 123 7.97 -14.08 3.69
CA LEU A 123 8.89 -15.19 3.45
C LEU A 123 10.26 -14.67 3.02
N ILE A 124 11.31 -15.28 3.56
CA ILE A 124 12.68 -15.09 3.09
C ILE A 124 13.27 -16.46 2.79
N TYR A 125 13.91 -16.63 1.62
CA TYR A 125 14.56 -17.88 1.26
C TYR A 125 15.89 -17.65 0.54
N LEU A 126 16.79 -18.60 0.72
CA LEU A 126 18.08 -18.67 0.04
C LEU A 126 18.01 -19.81 -0.98
N PHE A 127 18.21 -19.47 -2.25
CA PHE A 127 18.21 -20.42 -3.35
C PHE A 127 19.60 -20.61 -3.93
N SER A 128 20.05 -21.86 -4.03
CA SER A 128 21.24 -22.25 -4.77
C SER A 128 20.83 -22.77 -6.15
N ASN A 129 21.20 -22.03 -7.21
CA ASN A 129 20.92 -22.44 -8.59
C ASN A 129 21.76 -23.66 -9.03
N TYR A 130 22.88 -23.95 -8.36
CA TYR A 130 23.78 -25.05 -8.72
C TYR A 130 23.20 -26.41 -8.32
N GLU A 131 22.94 -26.62 -7.02
CA GLU A 131 22.35 -27.87 -6.49
C GLU A 131 20.82 -27.83 -6.42
N LYS A 132 20.21 -26.73 -6.87
CA LYS A 132 18.75 -26.52 -6.86
C LYS A 132 18.12 -26.74 -5.47
N LEU A 133 18.78 -26.21 -4.44
CA LEU A 133 18.36 -26.29 -3.05
C LEU A 133 17.85 -24.96 -2.54
N VAL A 134 16.80 -25.00 -1.73
CA VAL A 134 16.16 -23.84 -1.12
C VAL A 134 16.18 -23.99 0.40
N LEU A 135 16.63 -22.96 1.12
CA LEU A 135 16.49 -22.84 2.57
C LEU A 135 15.55 -21.69 2.89
N THR A 136 14.53 -21.90 3.72
CA THR A 136 13.51 -20.89 4.01
C THR A 136 13.56 -20.38 5.45
N SER A 137 12.95 -19.22 5.66
CA SER A 137 12.69 -18.66 6.99
C SER A 137 11.74 -19.52 7.82
N ASP A 138 10.95 -20.41 7.20
CA ASP A 138 10.02 -21.30 7.90
C ASP A 138 10.71 -22.55 8.46
N LYS A 139 12.06 -22.55 8.45
CA LYS A 139 12.93 -23.59 9.02
C LYS A 139 12.83 -24.91 8.27
N THR A 140 12.47 -24.84 6.99
CA THR A 140 12.38 -25.98 6.09
C THR A 140 13.33 -25.80 4.92
N GLY A 141 13.98 -26.91 4.54
CA GLY A 141 14.75 -27.01 3.31
C GLY A 141 13.93 -27.71 2.25
N TYR A 142 13.90 -27.16 1.03
CA TYR A 142 13.21 -27.76 -0.11
C TYR A 142 14.20 -28.03 -1.23
N THR A 143 13.96 -29.11 -1.97
CA THR A 143 14.47 -29.21 -3.33
C THR A 143 13.63 -28.32 -4.24
N TYR A 144 14.22 -27.80 -5.32
CA TYR A 144 13.54 -26.93 -6.28
C TYR A 144 12.18 -27.49 -6.74
N ASP A 145 12.09 -28.81 -6.98
CA ASP A 145 10.85 -29.44 -7.44
C ASP A 145 9.73 -29.48 -6.40
N GLN A 146 10.07 -29.34 -5.12
CA GLN A 146 9.15 -29.37 -3.99
C GLN A 146 8.82 -27.98 -3.44
N PHE A 147 9.52 -26.95 -3.92
CA PHE A 147 9.27 -25.59 -3.48
C PHE A 147 8.01 -25.03 -4.15
N TYR A 148 7.18 -24.33 -3.38
CA TYR A 148 5.88 -23.83 -3.82
C TYR A 148 5.97 -22.60 -4.73
N ASP A 149 6.95 -21.71 -4.51
CA ASP A 149 7.13 -20.50 -5.33
C ASP A 149 8.12 -20.76 -6.50
N LYS A 150 7.77 -21.73 -7.36
CA LYS A 150 8.60 -22.09 -8.52
C LYS A 150 8.78 -20.95 -9.50
N ALA A 151 7.74 -20.13 -9.70
CA ALA A 151 7.80 -19.01 -10.63
C ALA A 151 8.91 -17.99 -10.25
N ALA A 152 9.27 -17.89 -8.97
CA ALA A 152 10.36 -17.02 -8.52
C ALA A 152 11.71 -17.59 -8.91
N LEU A 153 11.86 -18.89 -8.64
CA LEU A 153 13.07 -19.63 -8.92
C LEU A 153 13.30 -19.68 -10.43
N ASP A 154 12.25 -19.86 -11.22
CA ASP A 154 12.29 -19.84 -12.68
C ASP A 154 12.71 -18.47 -13.22
N SER A 155 12.14 -17.40 -12.68
CA SER A 155 12.52 -16.02 -13.04
C SER A 155 13.98 -15.75 -12.70
N TYR A 156 14.45 -16.23 -11.55
CA TYR A 156 15.85 -16.10 -11.13
C TYR A 156 16.79 -16.92 -12.02
N SER A 157 16.50 -18.21 -12.22
CA SER A 157 17.33 -19.14 -13.00
C SER A 157 17.39 -18.78 -14.49
N SER A 158 16.33 -18.20 -15.05
CA SER A 158 16.30 -17.73 -16.44
C SER A 158 16.95 -16.34 -16.63
N GLY A 159 17.28 -15.65 -15.55
CA GLY A 159 17.82 -14.28 -15.60
C GLY A 159 16.79 -13.22 -16.00
N SER A 160 15.50 -13.56 -16.06
CA SER A 160 14.42 -12.63 -16.39
C SER A 160 13.90 -11.84 -15.18
N TYR A 161 14.59 -11.91 -14.05
CA TYR A 161 14.19 -11.23 -12.83
C TYR A 161 14.67 -9.78 -12.83
N GLU A 162 13.81 -8.88 -12.33
CA GLU A 162 14.24 -7.55 -11.93
C GLU A 162 14.60 -7.57 -10.43
N PRO A 163 15.44 -6.64 -9.92
CA PRO A 163 15.78 -6.58 -8.51
C PRO A 163 14.57 -6.46 -7.56
N MET A 164 13.43 -6.00 -8.08
CA MET A 164 12.16 -5.90 -7.38
C MET A 164 11.03 -6.21 -8.35
N MET A 165 10.13 -7.13 -8.01
CA MET A 165 8.99 -7.50 -8.87
C MET A 165 7.73 -7.70 -8.06
N ASP A 166 6.61 -7.18 -8.56
CA ASP A 166 5.29 -7.52 -8.04
C ASP A 166 4.93 -8.92 -8.51
N ARG A 167 4.65 -9.80 -7.56
CA ARG A 167 4.38 -11.21 -7.81
C ARG A 167 3.16 -11.66 -7.04
N THR A 168 2.52 -12.69 -7.57
CA THR A 168 1.37 -13.34 -6.96
C THR A 168 1.75 -14.78 -6.66
N TYR A 169 1.42 -15.23 -5.46
CA TYR A 169 1.75 -16.57 -4.97
C TYR A 169 0.43 -17.23 -4.67
N ASP A 170 0.23 -18.41 -5.22
CA ASP A 170 -0.91 -19.25 -4.89
C ASP A 170 -0.46 -20.17 -3.76
N THR A 171 -0.98 -19.91 -2.56
CA THR A 171 -0.77 -20.81 -1.43
C THR A 171 -1.38 -22.18 -1.72
N ASP A 172 -0.84 -23.25 -1.14
CA ASP A 172 -1.45 -24.60 -1.20
C ASP A 172 -2.92 -24.62 -0.71
N THR A 173 -3.37 -23.55 -0.02
CA THR A 173 -4.75 -23.31 0.42
C THR A 173 -5.64 -22.56 -0.61
N GLY A 174 -5.16 -22.29 -1.83
CA GLY A 174 -5.92 -21.69 -2.93
C GLY A 174 -6.15 -20.18 -2.81
N GLY A 175 -5.35 -19.49 -2.00
CA GLY A 175 -5.37 -18.04 -1.86
C GLY A 175 -4.22 -17.41 -2.63
N THR A 176 -4.53 -16.54 -3.59
CA THR A 176 -3.55 -15.68 -4.26
C THR A 176 -3.17 -14.51 -3.35
N HIS A 177 -1.92 -14.47 -2.92
CA HIS A 177 -1.35 -13.35 -2.18
C HIS A 177 -0.49 -12.50 -3.12
N GLU A 178 -0.74 -11.20 -3.16
CA GLU A 178 0.10 -10.22 -3.85
C GLU A 178 1.23 -9.76 -2.94
N PHE A 179 2.47 -9.78 -3.46
CA PHE A 179 3.66 -9.39 -2.71
C PHE A 179 4.72 -8.81 -3.61
N ILE A 180 5.59 -8.01 -3.01
CA ILE A 180 6.78 -7.47 -3.66
C ILE A 180 7.94 -8.42 -3.36
N THR A 181 8.46 -9.07 -4.40
CA THR A 181 9.67 -9.91 -4.30
C THR A 181 10.89 -9.04 -4.54
N ILE A 182 11.90 -9.15 -3.66
CA ILE A 182 13.18 -8.47 -3.83
C ILE A 182 14.25 -9.54 -4.06
N TYR A 183 14.98 -9.43 -5.17
CA TYR A 183 16.05 -10.34 -5.53
C TYR A 183 17.40 -9.71 -5.22
N GLN A 184 18.28 -10.48 -4.58
CA GLN A 184 19.66 -10.09 -4.29
C GLN A 184 20.59 -11.26 -4.58
N ASN A 185 21.50 -11.08 -5.53
CA ASN A 185 22.54 -12.07 -5.80
C ASN A 185 23.58 -12.08 -4.68
N ILE A 186 24.06 -13.27 -4.34
CA ILE A 186 25.10 -13.50 -3.34
C ILE A 186 26.14 -14.49 -3.93
N PRO A 187 27.46 -14.27 -3.75
CA PRO A 187 28.07 -13.10 -3.12
C PRO A 187 27.83 -11.83 -3.94
N ARG A 188 27.88 -10.67 -3.26
CA ARG A 188 27.87 -9.39 -3.97
C ARG A 188 29.05 -9.36 -4.93
N ILE A 189 28.79 -9.22 -6.22
CA ILE A 189 29.82 -8.80 -7.16
C ILE A 189 30.16 -7.37 -6.73
N PRO A 190 31.39 -7.08 -6.25
CA PRO A 190 31.76 -5.72 -5.93
C PRO A 190 31.58 -4.85 -7.17
N PRO A 191 31.18 -3.57 -7.04
CA PRO A 191 31.18 -2.67 -8.18
C PRO A 191 32.58 -2.70 -8.78
N VAL A 192 32.69 -3.11 -10.05
CA VAL A 192 33.92 -2.95 -10.80
C VAL A 192 34.21 -1.45 -10.75
N HIS A 193 35.29 -1.05 -10.07
CA HIS A 193 35.88 0.25 -10.29
C HIS A 193 36.23 0.28 -11.79
N LEU A 194 35.34 0.88 -12.57
CA LEU A 194 35.68 1.35 -13.90
C LEU A 194 36.62 2.54 -13.65
N ASP A 195 37.89 2.23 -13.48
CA ASP A 195 38.95 3.21 -13.66
C ASP A 195 38.92 3.61 -15.13
N VAL A 196 38.27 4.74 -15.42
CA VAL A 196 38.39 5.51 -16.67
C VAL A 196 38.75 6.92 -16.30
#